data_AF-A0A927F4S5-F1
#
_entry.id   AF-A0A927F4S5-F1
#
_cell.length_a   1.000
_cell.length_b   1.000
_cell.length_c   1.000
_cell.angle_alpha   90.00
_cell.angle_beta   90.00
_cell.angle_gamma   90.00
#
_symmetry.space_group_name_H-M   'P 1'
#
loop_
_entity.id
_entity.type
_entity.pdbx_description
1 polymer ?
#
loop_
_entity_poly.entity_id
_entity_poly.type
_entity_poly.pdbx_seq_one_letter_code
_entity_poly.pdbx_strand_id
1 'polypeptide(L)'
;MKLSKQLLRALAPCGAALLSLSFPSSARASEGWQLVWSDEFEGDGSPNLQWWDFEEGYLRNNELQYYTKKRLENCRKENGMLVIEARRDHFDGHAVTSASLTSRRSASWTYGRFEVRAQLAAGRGTWPAIWMLGDNIGEVGWPHCGEIDIMEFVGYDPDTVHGTVHTTAYNHIQNTARGGSTVRDDLTQSMHVYAVEWEPHEIRFYVDDELYYTFENDQLGNDSTWPFHRPQHLKLNLAIGGDWGGSQGVDPAIYPTQFLIDYVRVYQRHEQGPYTLKIDSTGPGTVRIEPEKESYAPGETVTLIADPDIGMRLGKWKNVQVDRSLKTELRLDRSLEIHADFLDPSSMLQNTDFSNGTSNWYSYVDANAAADIAVNAEKQATVTVSNAGSAAWHVQLGQGGFALENGHRYRLTFQAKSVSGSPKLVAAIAQNASPYATYQSSSIDLSPTLQEHAFSFTHTQSSESNARVEFRLGSSAGQVAINQVRLVNLDESPLTAYEQWKQQHGIRPLADDRDPDQDLRPNLLEYLLNTSPHSPNPFQPVALVSKINGQLILAPNFDANSKDESISVALQRSANLVDWEDGASSTLPFSRLKIMAPPPIQD
;
A
#
# COMPACT_ATOMS: atom_id res chain seq x y z
N MET A 1 95.34 -11.26 -5.60
CA MET A 1 94.09 -11.74 -6.25
C MET A 1 92.91 -11.37 -5.36
N LYS A 2 92.07 -10.46 -5.87
CA LYS A 2 90.68 -10.07 -5.50
C LYS A 2 90.16 -10.45 -4.09
N LEU A 3 90.08 -9.47 -3.16
CA LEU A 3 88.85 -8.77 -2.68
C LEU A 3 87.90 -9.72 -1.88
N SER A 4 87.86 -9.81 -0.55
CA SER A 4 87.63 -8.84 0.57
C SER A 4 86.16 -8.64 0.98
N LYS A 5 85.93 -8.66 2.32
CA LYS A 5 84.80 -8.16 3.16
C LYS A 5 83.73 -9.21 3.50
N GLN A 6 83.72 -9.83 4.69
CA GLN A 6 83.28 -9.30 6.02
C GLN A 6 81.97 -8.48 5.95
N LEU A 7 80.90 -8.93 6.63
CA LEU A 7 80.47 -8.39 7.93
C LEU A 7 79.23 -9.13 8.49
N LEU A 8 79.24 -9.34 9.81
CA LEU A 8 78.07 -9.65 10.65
C LEU A 8 76.96 -8.59 10.48
N ARG A 9 75.70 -9.03 10.54
CA ARG A 9 74.51 -8.32 11.06
C ARG A 9 73.41 -9.37 11.29
N ALA A 10 73.06 -9.66 12.54
CA ALA A 10 71.99 -9.02 13.33
C ALA A 10 70.62 -9.68 13.07
N LEU A 11 70.04 -10.20 14.17
CA LEU A 11 68.74 -10.84 14.27
C LEU A 11 67.61 -9.98 13.67
N ALA A 12 66.68 -10.61 12.96
CA ALA A 12 65.35 -10.09 12.67
C ALA A 12 64.30 -11.18 12.95
N PRO A 13 63.15 -10.84 13.55
CA PRO A 13 62.12 -11.79 13.93
C PRO A 13 61.30 -12.25 12.72
N CYS A 14 60.75 -13.46 12.87
CA CYS A 14 59.79 -14.09 11.97
C CYS A 14 58.60 -13.16 11.73
N GLY A 15 58.57 -12.48 10.58
CA GLY A 15 57.40 -11.72 10.13
C GLY A 15 56.39 -12.70 9.56
N ALA A 16 55.29 -12.93 10.28
CA ALA A 16 54.10 -13.54 9.73
C ALA A 16 53.64 -12.67 8.54
N ALA A 17 53.77 -13.19 7.32
CA ALA A 17 53.09 -12.63 6.17
C ALA A 17 51.59 -12.86 6.39
N LEU A 18 50.91 -11.87 6.95
CA LEU A 18 49.48 -11.70 6.76
C LEU A 18 49.28 -11.48 5.26
N LEU A 19 49.03 -12.56 4.52
CA LEU A 19 48.35 -12.47 3.25
C LEU A 19 46.99 -11.86 3.56
N SER A 20 46.86 -10.56 3.33
CA SER A 20 45.58 -9.91 3.20
C SER A 20 44.87 -10.58 2.02
N LEU A 21 43.96 -11.50 2.34
CA LEU A 21 42.94 -11.99 1.42
C LEU A 21 42.15 -10.75 0.98
N SER A 22 42.49 -10.27 -0.21
CA SER A 22 41.73 -9.22 -0.88
C SER A 22 40.45 -9.89 -1.35
N PHE A 23 39.37 -9.76 -0.58
CA PHE A 23 38.05 -10.20 -1.03
C PHE A 23 37.72 -9.49 -2.36
N PRO A 24 37.26 -10.19 -3.41
CA PRO A 24 36.79 -9.57 -4.64
C PRO A 24 35.41 -8.92 -4.39
N SER A 25 35.37 -7.91 -3.52
CA SER A 25 34.18 -7.13 -3.21
C SER A 25 34.15 -5.79 -3.97
N SER A 26 35.17 -5.49 -4.77
CA SER A 26 35.43 -4.15 -5.31
C SER A 26 34.48 -3.72 -6.42
N ALA A 27 34.09 -4.64 -7.30
CA ALA A 27 33.24 -4.32 -8.46
C ALA A 27 31.78 -4.09 -8.04
N ARG A 28 31.21 -4.97 -7.23
CA ARG A 28 29.82 -4.86 -6.78
C ARG A 28 29.58 -3.71 -5.81
N ALA A 29 30.53 -3.44 -4.92
CA ALA A 29 30.48 -2.27 -4.06
C ALA A 29 30.44 -0.96 -4.88
N SER A 30 31.09 -0.92 -6.05
CA SER A 30 31.07 0.24 -6.94
C SER A 30 29.73 0.45 -7.66
N GLU A 31 28.90 -0.58 -7.74
CA GLU A 31 27.51 -0.55 -8.26
C GLU A 31 26.47 -0.35 -7.14
N GLY A 32 26.93 -0.08 -5.91
CA GLY A 32 26.06 0.14 -4.74
C GLY A 32 25.60 -1.14 -4.02
N TRP A 33 25.98 -2.32 -4.49
CA TRP A 33 25.64 -3.60 -3.88
C TRP A 33 26.58 -3.94 -2.71
N GLN A 34 26.01 -4.16 -1.52
CA GLN A 34 26.73 -4.61 -0.32
C GLN A 34 26.35 -6.04 0.03
N LEU A 35 27.35 -6.89 0.30
CA LEU A 35 27.12 -8.26 0.73
C LEU A 35 26.47 -8.25 2.12
N VAL A 36 25.28 -8.84 2.24
CA VAL A 36 24.51 -8.92 3.50
C VAL A 36 24.45 -10.33 4.06
N TRP A 37 24.62 -11.35 3.21
CA TRP A 37 24.65 -12.75 3.61
C TRP A 37 25.39 -13.59 2.57
N SER A 38 26.13 -14.62 3.01
CA SER A 38 26.66 -15.65 2.11
C SER A 38 26.86 -17.00 2.79
N ASP A 39 26.87 -18.05 1.98
CA ASP A 39 27.42 -19.35 2.31
C ASP A 39 28.43 -19.74 1.21
N GLU A 40 29.70 -19.82 1.59
CA GLU A 40 30.82 -20.21 0.71
C GLU A 40 31.11 -21.72 0.83
N PHE A 41 30.25 -22.47 1.53
CA PHE A 41 30.30 -23.93 1.70
C PHE A 41 31.66 -24.50 2.15
N GLU A 42 32.40 -23.73 2.95
CA GLU A 42 33.70 -24.10 3.48
C GLU A 42 33.65 -25.34 4.40
N GLY A 43 34.65 -26.21 4.25
CA GLY A 43 34.80 -27.47 5.00
C GLY A 43 33.85 -28.59 4.55
N ASP A 44 34.04 -29.80 5.12
CA ASP A 44 33.30 -31.00 4.69
C ASP A 44 32.10 -31.34 5.60
N GLY A 45 31.13 -32.07 5.07
CA GLY A 45 30.02 -32.66 5.85
C GLY A 45 28.65 -32.09 5.52
N SER A 46 27.77 -31.93 6.50
CA SER A 46 26.41 -31.41 6.25
C SER A 46 26.42 -29.88 6.04
N PRO A 47 25.54 -29.32 5.19
CA PRO A 47 25.31 -27.87 5.11
C PRO A 47 24.98 -27.26 6.49
N ASN A 48 25.24 -25.96 6.64
CA ASN A 48 25.00 -25.28 7.91
C ASN A 48 23.49 -25.22 8.22
N LEU A 49 23.06 -26.00 9.23
CA LEU A 49 21.65 -26.07 9.64
C LEU A 49 21.12 -24.80 10.32
N GLN A 50 21.98 -23.83 10.61
CA GLN A 50 21.54 -22.50 11.00
C GLN A 50 20.95 -21.74 9.81
N TRP A 51 21.40 -22.05 8.60
CA TRP A 51 21.03 -21.36 7.37
C TRP A 51 20.10 -22.16 6.47
N TRP A 52 20.26 -23.48 6.47
CA TRP A 52 19.56 -24.38 5.56
C TRP A 52 18.74 -25.41 6.32
N ASP A 53 17.50 -25.60 5.88
CA ASP A 53 16.72 -26.80 6.18
C ASP A 53 16.53 -27.66 4.93
N PHE A 54 16.12 -28.90 5.15
CA PHE A 54 15.86 -29.89 4.13
C PHE A 54 14.37 -30.06 3.93
N GLU A 55 13.94 -30.05 2.68
CA GLU A 55 12.63 -30.58 2.33
C GLU A 55 12.72 -32.10 2.15
N GLU A 56 11.63 -32.80 2.46
CA GLU A 56 11.59 -34.25 2.56
C GLU A 56 10.33 -34.80 1.88
N GLY A 57 10.48 -35.81 1.03
CA GLY A 57 9.36 -36.45 0.33
C GLY A 57 9.29 -36.22 -1.18
N TYR A 58 8.18 -36.67 -1.76
CA TYR A 58 7.75 -36.35 -3.12
C TYR A 58 6.88 -35.10 -3.06
N LEU A 59 7.40 -33.98 -3.57
CA LEU A 59 6.82 -32.68 -3.24
C LEU A 59 6.05 -32.04 -4.39
N ARG A 60 6.55 -32.18 -5.63
CA ARG A 60 6.12 -31.34 -6.75
C ARG A 60 6.13 -32.10 -8.08
N ASN A 61 5.40 -31.55 -9.04
CA ASN A 61 5.52 -31.75 -10.50
C ASN A 61 5.68 -33.20 -11.00
N ASN A 62 5.06 -34.17 -10.32
CA ASN A 62 5.20 -35.61 -10.62
C ASN A 62 6.67 -36.09 -10.72
N GLU A 63 7.54 -35.44 -9.95
CA GLU A 63 8.98 -35.72 -9.89
C GLU A 63 9.26 -37.13 -9.34
N LEU A 64 10.30 -37.80 -9.84
CA LEU A 64 10.60 -39.21 -9.53
C LEU A 64 11.43 -39.40 -8.26
N GLN A 65 12.16 -38.37 -7.83
CA GLN A 65 13.04 -38.46 -6.68
C GLN A 65 12.28 -38.24 -5.37
N TYR A 66 12.66 -39.01 -4.36
CA TYR A 66 12.37 -38.69 -2.98
C TYR A 66 13.45 -37.74 -2.45
N TYR A 67 13.08 -36.53 -2.02
CA TYR A 67 14.02 -35.65 -1.34
C TYR A 67 14.29 -36.18 0.06
N THR A 68 15.57 -36.36 0.39
CA THR A 68 15.99 -36.93 1.68
C THR A 68 16.39 -35.84 2.67
N LYS A 69 16.27 -36.15 3.96
CA LYS A 69 16.64 -35.23 5.04
C LYS A 69 18.02 -35.57 5.60
N LYS A 70 18.96 -34.61 5.52
CA LYS A 70 20.31 -34.69 6.12
C LYS A 70 21.11 -35.94 5.73
N ARG A 71 20.85 -36.49 4.55
CA ARG A 71 21.60 -37.62 4.00
C ARG A 71 22.80 -37.10 3.19
N LEU A 72 24.00 -37.38 3.68
CA LEU A 72 25.24 -36.86 3.07
C LEU A 72 25.44 -37.33 1.63
N GLU A 73 24.94 -38.51 1.29
CA GLU A 73 24.98 -39.05 -0.07
C GLU A 73 24.18 -38.21 -1.07
N ASN A 74 23.15 -37.49 -0.62
CA ASN A 74 22.34 -36.61 -1.47
C ASN A 74 22.69 -35.13 -1.30
N CYS A 75 23.26 -34.72 -0.16
CA CYS A 75 23.60 -33.33 0.09
C CYS A 75 24.73 -33.19 1.12
N ARG A 76 25.86 -32.64 0.68
CA ARG A 76 27.05 -32.45 1.51
C ARG A 76 27.88 -31.29 1.01
N LYS A 77 28.66 -30.70 1.90
CA LYS A 77 29.81 -29.86 1.56
C LYS A 77 31.01 -30.77 1.33
N GLU A 78 31.72 -30.54 0.24
CA GLU A 78 32.90 -31.30 -0.15
C GLU A 78 33.77 -30.41 -1.05
N ASN A 79 35.06 -30.26 -0.72
CA ASN A 79 36.02 -29.47 -1.51
C ASN A 79 35.63 -27.99 -1.71
N GLY A 80 35.03 -27.37 -0.69
CA GLY A 80 34.60 -25.96 -0.74
C GLY A 80 33.35 -25.71 -1.58
N MET A 81 32.59 -26.76 -1.90
CA MET A 81 31.34 -26.66 -2.64
C MET A 81 30.23 -27.42 -1.91
N LEU A 82 29.00 -26.98 -2.10
CA LEU A 82 27.82 -27.79 -1.85
C LEU A 82 27.58 -28.73 -3.04
N VAL A 83 27.46 -30.02 -2.73
CA VAL A 83 27.13 -31.08 -3.68
C VAL A 83 25.71 -31.55 -3.38
N ILE A 84 24.79 -31.31 -4.32
CA ILE A 84 23.46 -31.94 -4.35
C ILE A 84 23.52 -33.08 -5.36
N GLU A 85 23.25 -34.31 -4.93
CA GLU A 85 23.46 -35.51 -5.75
C GLU A 85 22.20 -36.38 -5.83
N ALA A 86 21.77 -36.65 -7.05
CA ALA A 86 20.69 -37.58 -7.33
C ALA A 86 21.22 -39.00 -7.49
N ARG A 87 20.59 -39.97 -6.83
CA ARG A 87 21.02 -41.37 -6.78
C ARG A 87 19.87 -42.31 -7.08
N ARG A 88 20.22 -43.48 -7.64
CA ARG A 88 19.29 -44.61 -7.82
C ARG A 88 19.72 -45.80 -6.98
N ASP A 89 19.52 -45.69 -5.67
CA ASP A 89 20.04 -46.62 -4.66
C ASP A 89 18.97 -47.31 -3.81
N HIS A 90 17.68 -47.13 -4.13
CA HIS A 90 16.54 -47.76 -3.44
C HIS A 90 16.53 -47.50 -1.91
N PHE A 91 16.94 -46.30 -1.51
CA PHE A 91 16.97 -45.89 -0.11
C PHE A 91 15.56 -45.86 0.49
N ASP A 92 15.34 -46.60 1.56
CA ASP A 92 14.07 -46.70 2.30
C ASP A 92 12.84 -47.01 1.41
N GLY A 93 13.05 -47.83 0.38
CA GLY A 93 11.99 -48.18 -0.59
C GLY A 93 11.76 -47.14 -1.69
N HIS A 94 12.48 -46.02 -1.67
CA HIS A 94 12.44 -44.99 -2.71
C HIS A 94 13.52 -45.26 -3.76
N ALA A 95 13.10 -45.58 -4.99
CA ALA A 95 14.01 -46.01 -6.06
C ALA A 95 15.05 -44.94 -6.44
N VAL A 96 14.65 -43.66 -6.41
CA VAL A 96 15.49 -42.50 -6.72
C VAL A 96 15.45 -41.53 -5.55
N THR A 97 16.61 -41.01 -5.15
CA THR A 97 16.76 -40.01 -4.09
C THR A 97 17.49 -38.77 -4.59
N SER A 98 17.22 -37.62 -3.98
CA SER A 98 17.94 -36.37 -4.18
C SER A 98 17.85 -35.50 -2.92
N ALA A 99 18.21 -34.22 -3.02
CA ALA A 99 18.01 -33.24 -1.96
C ALA A 99 17.42 -31.92 -2.49
N SER A 100 16.69 -31.26 -1.59
CA SER A 100 16.15 -29.91 -1.75
C SER A 100 16.43 -29.14 -0.47
N LEU A 101 17.22 -28.08 -0.58
CA LEU A 101 17.53 -27.17 0.51
C LEU A 101 16.63 -25.94 0.43
N THR A 102 16.31 -25.39 1.60
CA THR A 102 15.59 -24.13 1.72
C THR A 102 16.16 -23.27 2.84
N SER A 103 16.26 -21.97 2.63
CA SER A 103 16.59 -21.01 3.70
C SER A 103 15.38 -20.65 4.56
N ARG A 104 14.19 -21.24 4.28
CA ARG A 104 12.95 -20.95 4.99
C ARG A 104 13.09 -21.20 6.48
N ARG A 105 12.76 -20.19 7.29
CA ARG A 105 12.94 -20.07 8.77
C ARG A 105 14.33 -19.64 9.24
N SER A 106 15.31 -19.60 8.35
CA SER A 106 16.66 -19.13 8.67
C SER A 106 16.92 -17.73 8.12
N ALA A 107 16.63 -17.52 6.84
CA ALA A 107 16.80 -16.23 6.19
C ALA A 107 15.82 -16.07 5.02
N SER A 108 15.28 -14.87 4.91
CA SER A 108 14.52 -14.39 3.77
C SER A 108 14.81 -12.91 3.56
N TRP A 109 14.57 -12.44 2.34
CA TRP A 109 14.95 -11.09 1.92
C TRP A 109 13.84 -10.48 1.10
N THR A 110 13.69 -9.17 1.20
CA THR A 110 12.95 -8.37 0.24
C THR A 110 13.94 -7.53 -0.54
N TYR A 111 13.94 -7.69 -1.86
CA TYR A 111 14.90 -7.07 -2.78
C TYR A 111 16.34 -7.51 -2.53
N GLY A 112 17.18 -7.33 -3.54
CA GLY A 112 18.58 -7.67 -3.48
C GLY A 112 19.13 -8.16 -4.81
N ARG A 113 20.45 -8.33 -4.86
CA ARG A 113 21.09 -9.20 -5.83
C ARG A 113 21.33 -10.55 -5.18
N PHE A 114 20.89 -11.61 -5.84
CA PHE A 114 21.13 -12.99 -5.43
C PHE A 114 22.06 -13.61 -6.45
N GLU A 115 23.13 -14.23 -5.98
CA GLU A 115 24.09 -14.93 -6.81
C GLU A 115 24.29 -16.33 -6.33
N VAL A 116 24.26 -17.26 -7.26
CA VAL A 116 24.62 -18.65 -7.02
C VAL A 116 25.59 -19.07 -8.11
N ARG A 117 26.83 -19.38 -7.71
CA ARG A 117 27.83 -19.89 -8.65
C ARG A 117 27.77 -21.40 -8.67
N ALA A 118 27.42 -21.99 -9.80
CA ALA A 118 27.14 -23.41 -9.87
C ALA A 118 27.46 -24.04 -11.24
N GLN A 119 27.66 -25.36 -11.24
CA GLN A 119 27.76 -26.23 -12.41
C GLN A 119 26.57 -27.18 -12.40
N LEU A 120 25.83 -27.24 -13.51
CA LEU A 120 24.53 -27.92 -13.57
C LEU A 120 24.67 -29.43 -13.78
N ALA A 121 23.68 -30.17 -13.26
CA ALA A 121 23.61 -31.62 -13.40
C ALA A 121 23.29 -32.05 -14.83
N ALA A 122 24.22 -32.73 -15.49
CA ALA A 122 24.04 -33.21 -16.86
C ALA A 122 23.06 -34.39 -16.98
N GLY A 123 22.48 -34.53 -18.17
CA GLY A 123 21.81 -35.74 -18.63
C GLY A 123 20.30 -35.65 -18.71
N ARG A 124 19.73 -36.29 -19.74
CA ARG A 124 18.28 -36.30 -19.98
C ARG A 124 17.52 -36.81 -18.75
N GLY A 125 16.65 -35.97 -18.21
CA GLY A 125 15.88 -36.26 -17.01
C GLY A 125 16.29 -35.45 -15.78
N THR A 126 17.42 -34.73 -15.78
CA THR A 126 17.78 -33.83 -14.69
C THR A 126 17.00 -32.51 -14.77
N TRP A 127 16.69 -31.95 -13.60
CA TRP A 127 16.09 -30.62 -13.44
C TRP A 127 16.63 -29.93 -12.18
N PRO A 128 17.87 -29.41 -12.20
CA PRO A 128 18.37 -28.53 -11.16
C PRO A 128 17.66 -27.18 -11.20
N ALA A 129 17.40 -26.62 -10.03
CA ALA A 129 16.77 -25.31 -9.89
C ALA A 129 17.41 -24.49 -8.76
N ILE A 130 17.56 -23.20 -9.03
CA ILE A 130 17.89 -22.14 -8.08
C ILE A 130 16.72 -21.16 -8.13
N TRP A 131 15.99 -21.04 -7.03
CA TRP A 131 14.71 -20.33 -7.05
C TRP A 131 14.36 -19.78 -5.68
N MET A 132 13.38 -18.90 -5.65
CA MET A 132 12.92 -18.21 -4.44
C MET A 132 11.40 -18.28 -4.34
N LEU A 133 10.90 -18.34 -3.10
CA LEU A 133 9.48 -18.53 -2.83
C LEU A 133 9.02 -17.68 -1.64
N GLY A 134 7.79 -17.15 -1.70
CA GLY A 134 7.31 -16.22 -0.68
C GLY A 134 7.19 -16.87 0.68
N ASP A 135 7.70 -16.20 1.72
CA ASP A 135 7.65 -16.73 3.10
C ASP A 135 6.23 -16.95 3.60
N ASN A 136 5.30 -16.13 3.11
CA ASN A 136 3.87 -16.20 3.37
C ASN A 136 3.16 -17.35 2.62
N ILE A 137 3.86 -18.25 1.93
CA ILE A 137 3.25 -19.41 1.27
C ILE A 137 2.34 -20.24 2.21
N GLY A 138 2.68 -20.32 3.50
CA GLY A 138 1.83 -21.00 4.48
C GLY A 138 0.48 -20.31 4.76
N GLU A 139 0.37 -19.03 4.42
CA GLU A 139 -0.79 -18.19 4.65
C GLU A 139 -1.65 -18.04 3.39
N VAL A 140 -1.01 -17.78 2.25
CA VAL A 140 -1.70 -17.45 0.99
C VAL A 140 -1.61 -18.55 -0.07
N GLY A 141 -0.71 -19.52 0.10
CA GLY A 141 -0.46 -20.57 -0.89
C GLY A 141 0.25 -20.08 -2.16
N TRP A 142 0.56 -21.03 -3.02
CA TRP A 142 1.08 -20.77 -4.37
C TRP A 142 -0.09 -20.67 -5.36
N PRO A 143 -0.06 -19.79 -6.39
CA PRO A 143 1.03 -18.87 -6.76
C PRO A 143 0.94 -17.49 -6.08
N HIS A 144 0.03 -17.31 -5.11
CA HIS A 144 -0.22 -16.02 -4.47
C HIS A 144 0.97 -15.46 -3.68
N CYS A 145 1.83 -16.34 -3.15
CA CYS A 145 3.06 -15.95 -2.45
C CYS A 145 4.17 -15.42 -3.36
N GLY A 146 4.05 -15.63 -4.68
CA GLY A 146 5.10 -15.31 -5.64
C GLY A 146 6.24 -16.33 -5.65
N GLU A 147 6.80 -16.54 -6.84
CA GLU A 147 7.97 -17.38 -7.11
C GLU A 147 8.91 -16.65 -8.07
N ILE A 148 10.21 -16.71 -7.81
CA ILE A 148 11.27 -16.17 -8.69
C ILE A 148 12.25 -17.30 -8.97
N ASP A 149 12.22 -17.82 -10.17
CA ASP A 149 13.10 -18.89 -10.64
C ASP A 149 14.35 -18.27 -11.24
N ILE A 150 15.39 -18.09 -10.40
CA ILE A 150 16.68 -17.49 -10.79
C ILE A 150 17.31 -18.29 -11.93
N MET A 151 17.24 -19.62 -11.84
CA MET A 151 17.71 -20.54 -12.86
C MET A 151 16.91 -21.84 -12.78
N GLU A 152 16.29 -22.21 -13.89
CA GLU A 152 15.88 -23.57 -14.16
C GLU A 152 16.57 -24.11 -15.41
N PHE A 153 16.81 -25.41 -15.39
CA PHE A 153 17.49 -26.15 -16.44
C PHE A 153 16.85 -27.52 -16.59
N VAL A 154 16.81 -28.05 -17.81
CA VAL A 154 16.36 -29.42 -18.07
C VAL A 154 17.41 -30.15 -18.89
N GLY A 155 17.92 -31.27 -18.38
CA GLY A 155 19.09 -31.93 -18.98
C GLY A 155 18.86 -32.55 -20.36
N TYR A 156 17.62 -32.52 -20.90
CA TYR A 156 17.35 -32.87 -22.28
C TYR A 156 17.62 -31.71 -23.27
N ASP A 157 17.70 -30.47 -22.77
CA ASP A 157 18.07 -29.26 -23.50
C ASP A 157 19.30 -28.60 -22.82
N PRO A 158 20.49 -29.22 -22.97
CA PRO A 158 21.61 -29.04 -22.05
C PRO A 158 22.34 -27.70 -22.17
N ASP A 159 21.95 -26.85 -23.11
CA ASP A 159 22.60 -25.57 -23.36
C ASP A 159 21.71 -24.39 -22.93
N THR A 160 20.48 -24.63 -22.48
CA THR A 160 19.49 -23.58 -22.20
C THR A 160 19.19 -23.48 -20.71
N VAL A 161 19.24 -22.26 -20.16
CA VAL A 161 18.65 -21.96 -18.84
C VAL A 161 17.49 -20.99 -18.96
N HIS A 162 16.58 -21.07 -18.00
CA HIS A 162 15.36 -20.28 -17.93
C HIS A 162 15.36 -19.44 -16.65
N GLY A 163 14.92 -18.18 -16.78
CA GLY A 163 14.57 -17.33 -15.65
C GLY A 163 13.09 -17.00 -15.73
N THR A 164 12.34 -17.29 -14.68
CA THR A 164 10.87 -17.22 -14.70
C THR A 164 10.35 -16.56 -13.43
N VAL A 165 9.20 -15.90 -13.53
CA VAL A 165 8.42 -15.48 -12.37
C VAL A 165 7.05 -16.13 -12.40
N HIS A 166 6.57 -16.53 -11.22
CA HIS A 166 5.19 -16.96 -11.03
C HIS A 166 4.43 -16.07 -10.05
N THR A 167 3.24 -15.65 -10.47
CA THR A 167 2.30 -14.82 -9.71
C THR A 167 0.88 -15.35 -9.91
N THR A 168 -0.09 -14.76 -9.22
CA THR A 168 -1.51 -15.10 -9.42
C THR A 168 -1.96 -14.92 -10.87
N ALA A 169 -1.54 -13.83 -11.52
CA ALA A 169 -1.87 -13.54 -12.91
C ALA A 169 -0.98 -14.30 -13.91
N TYR A 170 0.26 -14.60 -13.53
CA TYR A 170 1.29 -15.12 -14.42
C TYR A 170 1.86 -16.43 -13.88
N ASN A 171 1.30 -17.59 -14.26
CA ASN A 171 1.82 -18.88 -13.77
C ASN A 171 1.67 -19.99 -14.80
N HIS A 172 2.41 -21.08 -14.58
CA HIS A 172 2.47 -22.20 -15.52
C HIS A 172 1.13 -22.95 -15.63
N ILE A 173 0.33 -23.04 -14.56
CA ILE A 173 -1.01 -23.68 -14.60
C ILE A 173 -1.92 -22.95 -15.59
N GLN A 174 -1.82 -21.61 -15.65
CA GLN A 174 -2.59 -20.78 -16.56
C GLN A 174 -1.92 -20.56 -17.93
N ASN A 175 -0.70 -21.09 -18.15
CA ASN A 175 0.14 -20.79 -19.31
C ASN A 175 0.40 -19.29 -19.51
N THR A 176 0.48 -18.53 -18.41
CA THR A 176 0.70 -17.08 -18.42
C THR A 176 1.99 -16.67 -17.71
N ALA A 177 2.83 -17.64 -17.31
CA ALA A 177 4.13 -17.38 -16.70
C ALA A 177 4.97 -16.41 -17.55
N ARG A 178 5.77 -15.58 -16.89
CA ARG A 178 6.63 -14.58 -17.54
C ARG A 178 8.08 -14.98 -17.29
N GLY A 179 8.84 -15.13 -18.36
CA GLY A 179 10.23 -15.56 -18.28
C GLY A 179 10.95 -15.37 -19.60
N GLY A 180 12.27 -15.56 -19.54
CA GLY A 180 13.17 -15.59 -20.69
C GLY A 180 14.14 -16.75 -20.57
N SER A 181 14.93 -16.95 -21.62
CA SER A 181 16.00 -17.96 -21.62
C SER A 181 17.25 -17.43 -22.29
N THR A 182 18.38 -18.07 -21.99
CA THR A 182 19.67 -17.82 -22.63
C THR A 182 20.42 -19.13 -22.84
N VAL A 183 21.36 -19.12 -23.78
CA VAL A 183 22.11 -20.31 -24.22
C VAL A 183 23.59 -20.17 -23.84
N ARG A 184 24.18 -21.27 -23.35
CA ARG A 184 25.60 -21.45 -23.04
C ARG A 184 25.99 -22.91 -23.34
N ASP A 185 27.11 -23.15 -23.99
CA ASP A 185 27.53 -24.47 -24.46
C ASP A 185 28.29 -25.31 -23.41
N ASP A 186 28.46 -24.78 -22.20
CA ASP A 186 29.27 -25.39 -21.13
C ASP A 186 28.60 -25.42 -19.74
N LEU A 187 27.27 -25.23 -19.65
CA LEU A 187 26.51 -25.20 -18.37
C LEU A 187 26.72 -26.41 -17.46
N THR A 188 27.00 -27.57 -18.05
CA THR A 188 27.22 -28.84 -17.34
C THR A 188 28.70 -29.18 -17.16
N GLN A 189 29.61 -28.36 -17.69
CA GLN A 189 31.05 -28.60 -17.75
C GLN A 189 31.84 -27.56 -16.95
N SER A 190 31.28 -26.35 -16.82
CA SER A 190 31.88 -25.18 -16.18
C SER A 190 30.97 -24.62 -15.09
N MET A 191 31.56 -23.80 -14.22
CA MET A 191 30.84 -23.02 -13.21
C MET A 191 30.40 -21.69 -13.81
N HIS A 192 29.12 -21.37 -13.69
CA HIS A 192 28.53 -20.09 -14.08
C HIS A 192 27.93 -19.38 -12.87
N VAL A 193 27.83 -18.06 -12.93
CA VAL A 193 27.11 -17.25 -11.94
C VAL A 193 25.69 -17.01 -12.44
N TYR A 194 24.72 -17.64 -11.79
CA TYR A 194 23.30 -17.37 -12.00
C TYR A 194 22.87 -16.30 -11.01
N ALA A 195 22.24 -15.24 -11.51
CA ALA A 195 21.86 -14.13 -10.65
C ALA A 195 20.53 -13.49 -11.02
N VAL A 196 19.88 -12.93 -10.00
CA VAL A 196 18.82 -11.95 -10.17
C VAL A 196 19.16 -10.66 -9.44
N GLU A 197 18.82 -9.54 -10.04
CA GLU A 197 18.67 -8.26 -9.35
C GLU A 197 17.18 -8.00 -9.21
N TRP A 198 16.68 -8.14 -7.99
CA TRP A 198 15.29 -7.92 -7.64
C TRP A 198 15.17 -6.58 -6.91
N GLU A 199 14.49 -5.64 -7.54
CA GLU A 199 14.23 -4.29 -7.05
C GLU A 199 12.73 -4.00 -7.01
N PRO A 200 12.26 -2.89 -6.40
CA PRO A 200 10.83 -2.60 -6.29
C PRO A 200 10.08 -2.48 -7.62
N HIS A 201 10.79 -2.14 -8.70
CA HIS A 201 10.20 -1.83 -9.99
C HIS A 201 10.46 -2.90 -11.06
N GLU A 202 11.41 -3.80 -10.84
CA GLU A 202 11.75 -4.84 -11.82
C GLU A 202 12.57 -5.98 -11.19
N ILE A 203 12.53 -7.14 -11.85
CA ILE A 203 13.41 -8.28 -11.59
C ILE A 203 14.19 -8.55 -12.86
N ARG A 204 15.52 -8.49 -12.77
CA ARG A 204 16.45 -8.69 -13.89
C ARG A 204 17.23 -9.98 -13.70
N PHE A 205 17.32 -10.81 -14.73
CA PHE A 205 17.95 -12.14 -14.70
C PHE A 205 19.24 -12.18 -15.50
N TYR A 206 20.26 -12.82 -14.93
CA TYR A 206 21.62 -12.81 -15.46
C TYR A 206 22.26 -14.19 -15.44
N VAL A 207 23.09 -14.45 -16.44
CA VAL A 207 24.10 -15.52 -16.42
C VAL A 207 25.46 -14.89 -16.72
N ASP A 208 26.40 -15.04 -15.80
CA ASP A 208 27.74 -14.44 -15.87
C ASP A 208 27.69 -12.91 -16.09
N ASP A 209 26.82 -12.25 -15.35
CA ASP A 209 26.52 -10.81 -15.45
C ASP A 209 25.97 -10.33 -16.83
N GLU A 210 25.65 -11.25 -17.74
CA GLU A 210 24.90 -10.95 -18.96
C GLU A 210 23.39 -11.01 -18.69
N LEU A 211 22.74 -9.83 -18.76
CA LEU A 211 21.29 -9.69 -18.66
C LEU A 211 20.61 -10.38 -19.85
N TYR A 212 19.67 -11.28 -19.60
CA TYR A 212 18.89 -11.92 -20.68
C TYR A 212 17.37 -11.76 -20.52
N TYR A 213 16.89 -11.36 -19.34
CA TYR A 213 15.46 -11.13 -19.13
C TYR A 213 15.19 -10.08 -18.05
N THR A 214 14.13 -9.30 -18.24
CA THR A 214 13.63 -8.31 -17.29
C THR A 214 12.12 -8.47 -17.15
N PHE A 215 11.64 -8.57 -15.91
CA PHE A 215 10.22 -8.53 -15.56
C PHE A 215 9.91 -7.23 -14.82
N GLU A 216 9.14 -6.35 -15.45
CA GLU A 216 8.79 -5.03 -14.92
C GLU A 216 7.54 -5.07 -14.03
N ASN A 217 7.54 -4.26 -12.96
CA ASN A 217 6.37 -3.98 -12.14
C ASN A 217 5.43 -3.03 -12.88
N ASP A 218 4.17 -3.44 -13.07
CA ASP A 218 3.14 -2.63 -13.74
C ASP A 218 2.74 -1.37 -12.95
N GLN A 219 3.21 -1.23 -11.71
CA GLN A 219 2.95 -0.13 -10.79
C GLN A 219 1.46 0.07 -10.45
N LEU A 220 0.62 -0.94 -10.69
CA LEU A 220 -0.81 -0.90 -10.35
C LEU A 220 -1.08 -1.14 -8.86
N GLY A 221 -0.04 -1.49 -8.08
CA GLY A 221 -0.15 -1.80 -6.65
C GLY A 221 -0.97 -3.05 -6.38
N ASN A 222 -0.93 -4.02 -7.30
CA ASN A 222 -1.72 -5.24 -7.28
C ASN A 222 -0.85 -6.49 -7.06
N ASP A 223 -1.10 -7.21 -5.98
CA ASP A 223 -0.39 -8.46 -5.65
C ASP A 223 -0.60 -9.58 -6.67
N SER A 224 -1.67 -9.50 -7.47
CA SER A 224 -1.93 -10.50 -8.49
C SER A 224 -0.85 -10.50 -9.58
N THR A 225 -0.35 -9.31 -9.93
CA THR A 225 0.68 -9.11 -10.96
C THR A 225 2.06 -8.88 -10.36
N TRP A 226 2.14 -8.32 -9.14
CA TRP A 226 3.40 -8.06 -8.43
C TRP A 226 3.32 -8.40 -6.93
N PRO A 227 3.48 -9.68 -6.54
CA PRO A 227 3.60 -10.07 -5.12
C PRO A 227 5.02 -9.82 -4.55
N PHE A 228 5.97 -9.40 -5.39
CA PHE A 228 7.41 -9.29 -5.11
C PHE A 228 7.79 -8.04 -4.30
N HIS A 229 6.95 -7.64 -3.36
CA HIS A 229 7.23 -6.64 -2.33
C HIS A 229 7.34 -7.24 -0.92
N ARG A 230 7.22 -8.58 -0.81
CA ARG A 230 7.31 -9.36 0.44
C ARG A 230 8.59 -10.20 0.49
N PRO A 231 9.02 -10.63 1.69
CA PRO A 231 10.17 -11.51 1.84
C PRO A 231 10.04 -12.84 1.10
N GLN A 232 11.13 -13.26 0.48
CA GLN A 232 11.27 -14.51 -0.25
C GLN A 232 12.45 -15.30 0.33
N HIS A 233 12.31 -16.62 0.49
CA HIS A 233 13.40 -17.52 0.89
C HIS A 233 13.99 -18.25 -0.31
N LEU A 234 15.28 -18.58 -0.25
CA LEU A 234 16.00 -19.27 -1.31
C LEU A 234 15.79 -20.79 -1.24
N LYS A 235 15.83 -21.44 -2.40
CA LYS A 235 15.70 -22.87 -2.59
C LYS A 235 16.70 -23.38 -3.62
N LEU A 236 17.31 -24.52 -3.32
CA LEU A 236 18.29 -25.20 -4.16
C LEU A 236 17.92 -26.67 -4.24
N ASN A 237 17.64 -27.20 -5.42
CA ASN A 237 17.31 -28.62 -5.56
C ASN A 237 17.80 -29.21 -6.89
N LEU A 238 17.84 -30.53 -6.92
CA LEU A 238 18.01 -31.33 -8.13
C LEU A 238 16.82 -32.28 -8.27
N ALA A 239 15.82 -31.86 -9.04
CA ALA A 239 14.72 -32.74 -9.42
C ALA A 239 15.15 -33.71 -10.52
N ILE A 240 14.42 -34.83 -10.62
CA ILE A 240 14.63 -35.89 -11.59
C ILE A 240 13.28 -36.29 -12.19
N GLY A 241 13.17 -36.22 -13.52
CA GLY A 241 11.93 -36.47 -14.22
C GLY A 241 10.94 -35.33 -14.02
N GLY A 242 9.71 -35.68 -13.62
CA GLY A 242 8.62 -34.72 -13.52
C GLY A 242 8.04 -34.31 -14.87
N ASP A 243 7.01 -33.46 -14.81
CA ASP A 243 6.24 -33.03 -15.98
C ASP A 243 7.09 -32.31 -17.02
N TRP A 244 8.16 -31.61 -16.58
CA TRP A 244 9.06 -30.89 -17.46
C TRP A 244 10.41 -31.60 -17.67
N GLY A 245 11.21 -31.78 -16.62
CA GLY A 245 12.54 -32.42 -16.71
C GLY A 245 12.50 -33.84 -17.31
N GLY A 246 11.40 -34.56 -17.10
CA GLY A 246 11.14 -35.90 -17.62
C GLY A 246 10.29 -35.96 -18.88
N SER A 247 9.97 -34.83 -19.50
CA SER A 247 9.12 -34.76 -20.71
C SER A 247 9.67 -35.56 -21.88
N GLN A 248 11.00 -35.76 -21.94
CA GLN A 248 11.68 -36.63 -22.90
C GLN A 248 12.14 -37.97 -22.30
N GLY A 249 11.60 -38.36 -21.15
CA GLY A 249 12.03 -39.51 -20.36
C GLY A 249 13.27 -39.22 -19.49
N VAL A 250 13.68 -40.22 -18.71
CA VAL A 250 14.87 -40.15 -17.85
C VAL A 250 15.86 -41.21 -18.32
N ASP A 251 17.10 -40.81 -18.60
CA ASP A 251 18.16 -41.74 -18.94
C ASP A 251 18.69 -42.44 -17.67
N PRO A 252 18.61 -43.78 -17.56
CA PRO A 252 19.09 -44.48 -16.38
C PRO A 252 20.61 -44.42 -16.18
N ALA A 253 21.39 -43.99 -17.19
CA ALA A 253 22.84 -43.87 -17.10
C ALA A 253 23.32 -42.58 -16.41
N ILE A 254 22.43 -41.63 -16.10
CA ILE A 254 22.80 -40.37 -15.45
C ILE A 254 23.24 -40.56 -13.99
N TYR A 255 22.89 -41.66 -13.33
CA TYR A 255 23.13 -41.81 -11.89
C TYR A 255 24.53 -42.34 -11.56
N PRO A 256 25.19 -41.82 -10.52
CA PRO A 256 24.83 -40.59 -9.81
C PRO A 256 25.11 -39.34 -10.67
N THR A 257 24.28 -38.31 -10.54
CA THR A 257 24.50 -36.99 -11.16
C THR A 257 24.47 -35.90 -10.10
N GLN A 258 25.28 -34.86 -10.30
CA GLN A 258 25.58 -33.86 -9.30
C GLN A 258 25.25 -32.45 -9.80
N PHE A 259 24.63 -31.67 -8.94
CA PHE A 259 24.51 -30.22 -9.04
C PHE A 259 25.48 -29.61 -8.03
N LEU A 260 26.52 -28.94 -8.54
CA LEU A 260 27.64 -28.43 -7.74
C LEU A 260 27.50 -26.93 -7.57
N ILE A 261 27.61 -26.45 -6.33
CA ILE A 261 27.42 -25.04 -5.99
C ILE A 261 28.62 -24.56 -5.19
N ASP A 262 29.35 -23.60 -5.74
CA ASP A 262 30.54 -22.99 -5.13
C ASP A 262 30.16 -22.02 -4.02
N TYR A 263 29.22 -21.11 -4.28
CA TYR A 263 28.73 -20.19 -3.25
C TYR A 263 27.29 -19.75 -3.52
N VAL A 264 26.65 -19.29 -2.44
CA VAL A 264 25.48 -18.42 -2.50
C VAL A 264 25.83 -17.09 -1.85
N ARG A 265 25.59 -15.97 -2.54
CA ARG A 265 25.80 -14.62 -2.02
C ARG A 265 24.57 -13.76 -2.24
N VAL A 266 24.17 -13.05 -1.20
CA VAL A 266 23.05 -12.10 -1.23
C VAL A 266 23.59 -10.72 -0.92
N TYR A 267 23.30 -9.79 -1.82
CA TYR A 267 23.66 -8.39 -1.70
C TYR A 267 22.39 -7.55 -1.64
N GLN A 268 22.45 -6.43 -0.92
CA GLN A 268 21.40 -5.41 -0.99
C GLN A 268 22.04 -4.07 -1.34
N ARG A 269 21.29 -3.24 -2.06
CA ARG A 269 21.71 -1.87 -2.30
C ARG A 269 21.66 -1.15 -0.96
N HIS A 270 22.82 -0.78 -0.46
CA HIS A 270 22.91 0.16 0.63
C HIS A 270 23.07 1.52 -0.02
N GLU A 271 21.97 2.12 -0.49
CA GLU A 271 22.03 3.50 -0.95
C GLU A 271 22.54 4.33 0.22
N GLN A 272 23.77 4.84 0.16
CA GLN A 272 24.25 5.75 1.18
C GLN A 272 23.46 7.05 1.02
N GLY A 273 22.59 7.31 1.99
CA GLY A 273 21.80 8.52 2.03
C GLY A 273 22.64 9.82 2.02
N PRO A 274 21.99 10.97 2.09
CA PRO A 274 20.72 11.10 2.79
C PRO A 274 19.49 10.95 1.87
N TYR A 275 18.46 10.26 2.36
CA TYR A 275 17.22 9.97 1.63
C TYR A 275 16.25 11.13 1.67
N THR A 276 15.43 11.29 0.63
CA THR A 276 14.35 12.28 0.62
C THR A 276 13.01 11.61 0.87
N LEU A 277 12.12 12.29 1.60
CA LEU A 277 10.72 11.91 1.74
C LEU A 277 9.85 12.99 1.10
N LYS A 278 9.08 12.63 0.08
CA LYS A 278 8.07 13.50 -0.54
C LYS A 278 6.68 13.00 -0.18
N ILE A 279 5.78 13.93 0.10
CA ILE A 279 4.38 13.62 0.39
C ILE A 279 3.47 14.46 -0.49
N ASP A 280 2.50 13.80 -1.09
CA ASP A 280 1.36 14.43 -1.73
C ASP A 280 0.04 13.89 -1.15
N SER A 281 -1.06 14.62 -1.39
CA SER A 281 -2.36 14.24 -0.84
C SER A 281 -3.51 14.68 -1.74
N THR A 282 -4.60 13.92 -1.71
CA THR A 282 -5.88 14.26 -2.35
C THR A 282 -7.00 14.39 -1.32
N GLY A 283 -7.97 15.27 -1.59
CA GLY A 283 -9.10 15.54 -0.70
C GLY A 283 -8.78 16.48 0.48
N PRO A 284 -9.77 16.76 1.34
CA PRO A 284 -9.65 17.75 2.41
C PRO A 284 -8.94 17.15 3.64
N GLY A 285 -7.66 17.52 3.81
CA GLY A 285 -6.83 17.13 4.93
C GLY A 285 -5.36 17.49 4.67
N THR A 286 -4.50 17.28 5.66
CA THR A 286 -3.05 17.55 5.55
C THR A 286 -2.23 16.41 6.12
N VAL A 287 -0.95 16.34 5.71
CA VAL A 287 0.02 15.41 6.29
C VAL A 287 1.18 16.19 6.87
N ARG A 288 1.61 15.81 8.07
CA ARG A 288 2.81 16.32 8.74
C ARG A 288 3.86 15.21 8.86
N ILE A 289 5.13 15.60 8.80
CA ILE A 289 6.29 14.70 8.94
C ILE A 289 7.03 15.08 10.23
N GLU A 290 7.35 14.10 11.07
CA GLU A 290 8.08 14.34 12.32
C GLU A 290 9.24 13.33 12.52
N PRO A 291 10.52 13.76 12.51
CA PRO A 291 10.98 15.11 12.20
C PRO A 291 10.91 15.40 10.69
N GLU A 292 10.49 16.61 10.29
CA GLU A 292 10.61 17.07 8.91
C GLU A 292 12.05 17.54 8.63
N LYS A 293 12.66 17.00 7.57
CA LYS A 293 14.03 17.34 7.14
C LYS A 293 14.10 17.35 5.61
N GLU A 294 15.05 18.12 5.07
CA GLU A 294 15.36 18.08 3.63
C GLU A 294 15.86 16.69 3.20
N SER A 295 16.53 15.98 4.11
CA SER A 295 17.01 14.62 3.88
C SER A 295 17.27 13.86 5.20
N TYR A 296 17.27 12.54 5.14
CA TYR A 296 17.29 11.61 6.27
C TYR A 296 18.47 10.64 6.20
N ALA A 297 19.09 10.34 7.34
CA ALA A 297 20.16 9.34 7.38
C ALA A 297 19.60 7.92 7.18
N PRO A 298 20.40 6.96 6.69
CA PRO A 298 19.94 5.58 6.57
C PRO A 298 19.48 4.97 7.89
N GLY A 299 18.29 4.37 7.87
CA GLY A 299 17.65 3.77 9.02
C GLY A 299 17.01 4.78 9.99
N GLU A 300 16.99 6.06 9.64
CA GLU A 300 16.29 7.08 10.43
C GLU A 300 14.79 6.87 10.36
N THR A 301 14.11 7.00 11.50
CA THR A 301 12.65 6.86 11.58
C THR A 301 11.99 8.23 11.53
N VAL A 302 10.99 8.36 10.69
CA VAL A 302 10.06 9.51 10.65
C VAL A 302 8.66 9.04 11.01
N THR A 303 7.86 9.95 11.53
CA THR A 303 6.44 9.74 11.76
C THR A 303 5.66 10.55 10.75
N LEU A 304 4.75 9.90 10.01
CA LEU A 304 3.72 10.60 9.25
C LEU A 304 2.49 10.77 10.11
N ILE A 305 1.92 11.96 10.11
CA ILE A 305 0.69 12.29 10.82
C ILE A 305 -0.31 12.85 9.80
N ALA A 306 -1.31 12.07 9.44
CA ALA A 306 -2.46 12.51 8.69
C ALA A 306 -3.44 13.27 9.60
N ASP A 307 -3.87 14.43 9.15
CA ASP A 307 -4.83 15.32 9.80
C ASP A 307 -6.00 15.56 8.83
N PRO A 308 -6.97 14.62 8.77
CA PRO A 308 -8.16 14.78 7.94
C PRO A 308 -9.00 15.96 8.42
N ASP A 309 -9.56 16.74 7.49
CA ASP A 309 -10.53 17.76 7.86
C ASP A 309 -11.78 17.12 8.48
N ILE A 310 -12.58 17.91 9.21
CA ILE A 310 -13.78 17.44 9.91
C ILE A 310 -14.69 16.66 8.95
N GLY A 311 -14.97 15.40 9.31
CA GLY A 311 -15.84 14.51 8.54
C GLY A 311 -15.14 13.72 7.43
N MET A 312 -13.84 13.91 7.22
CA MET A 312 -13.01 13.08 6.35
C MET A 312 -12.35 11.95 7.15
N ARG A 313 -11.94 10.89 6.44
CA ARG A 313 -11.06 9.85 6.96
C ARG A 313 -9.85 9.71 6.05
N LEU A 314 -8.72 9.28 6.61
CA LEU A 314 -7.65 8.75 5.79
C LEU A 314 -8.11 7.43 5.14
N GLY A 315 -7.98 7.34 3.82
CA GLY A 315 -8.23 6.13 3.05
C GLY A 315 -7.18 5.07 3.33
N LYS A 316 -6.02 5.19 2.68
CA LYS A 316 -4.78 4.45 2.97
C LYS A 316 -3.59 5.31 2.53
N TRP A 317 -2.43 5.09 3.13
CA TRP A 317 -1.17 5.57 2.55
C TRP A 317 -0.86 4.72 1.32
N LYS A 318 -0.51 5.34 0.19
CA LYS A 318 -0.03 4.63 -1.01
C LYS A 318 1.49 4.63 -1.05
N ASN A 319 2.05 3.67 -1.79
CA ASN A 319 3.50 3.44 -1.96
C ASN A 319 4.25 3.05 -0.67
N VAL A 320 3.52 2.78 0.42
CA VAL A 320 4.03 2.21 1.67
C VAL A 320 3.00 1.25 2.25
N GLN A 321 3.47 0.11 2.76
CA GLN A 321 2.65 -0.92 3.41
C GLN A 321 2.38 -0.56 4.88
N VAL A 322 1.51 0.42 5.10
CA VAL A 322 1.04 0.82 6.43
C VAL A 322 -0.49 0.80 6.46
N ASP A 323 -1.05 0.64 7.65
CA ASP A 323 -2.49 0.60 7.85
C ASP A 323 -3.15 1.98 7.63
N ARG A 324 -4.44 2.10 7.97
CA ARG A 324 -5.17 3.38 7.88
C ARG A 324 -4.93 4.30 9.07
N SER A 325 -3.89 4.04 9.87
CA SER A 325 -3.60 4.87 11.03
C SER A 325 -3.34 6.30 10.61
N LEU A 326 -3.93 7.23 11.35
CA LEU A 326 -3.65 8.66 11.24
C LEU A 326 -2.20 8.98 11.62
N LYS A 327 -1.49 8.05 12.29
CA LYS A 327 -0.09 8.20 12.67
C LYS A 327 0.67 6.92 12.35
N THR A 328 1.72 7.01 11.54
CA THR A 328 2.54 5.84 11.20
C THR A 328 4.03 6.17 11.24
N GLU A 329 4.84 5.22 11.71
CA GLU A 329 6.30 5.34 11.73
C GLU A 329 6.90 4.66 10.52
N LEU A 330 7.83 5.35 9.85
CA LEU A 330 8.54 4.89 8.68
C LEU A 330 10.03 4.94 8.93
N ARG A 331 10.69 3.81 8.77
CA ARG A 331 12.15 3.74 8.70
C ARG A 331 12.57 4.07 7.26
N LEU A 332 13.40 5.09 7.09
CA LEU A 332 13.91 5.52 5.79
C LEU A 332 15.17 4.71 5.47
N ASP A 333 15.02 3.73 4.59
CA ASP A 333 16.09 2.91 4.00
C ASP A 333 16.28 3.20 2.50
N ARG A 334 15.47 4.11 1.96
CA ARG A 334 15.54 4.66 0.59
C ARG A 334 14.78 5.98 0.52
N SER A 335 14.90 6.70 -0.58
CA SER A 335 14.02 7.84 -0.86
C SER A 335 12.59 7.37 -1.16
N LEU A 336 11.59 8.05 -0.61
CA LEU A 336 10.18 7.67 -0.69
C LEU A 336 9.32 8.82 -1.21
N GLU A 337 8.28 8.46 -1.97
CA GLU A 337 7.18 9.35 -2.37
C GLU A 337 5.86 8.71 -1.95
N ILE A 338 5.15 9.37 -1.03
CA ILE A 338 4.00 8.80 -0.32
C ILE A 338 2.77 9.66 -0.59
N HIS A 339 1.68 9.00 -0.96
CA HIS A 339 0.40 9.66 -1.22
C HIS A 339 -0.64 9.36 -0.15
N ALA A 340 -1.34 10.39 0.33
CA ALA A 340 -2.46 10.27 1.26
C ALA A 340 -3.81 10.65 0.62
N ASP A 341 -4.79 9.74 0.66
CA ASP A 341 -6.16 10.04 0.24
C ASP A 341 -7.03 10.41 1.45
N PHE A 342 -7.57 11.63 1.49
CA PHE A 342 -8.60 12.03 2.45
C PHE A 342 -9.98 11.82 1.82
N LEU A 343 -10.66 10.79 2.29
CA LEU A 343 -11.92 10.33 1.75
C LEU A 343 -13.06 10.76 2.66
N ASP A 344 -14.17 11.14 2.06
CA ASP A 344 -15.44 11.21 2.77
C ASP A 344 -15.97 9.78 2.99
N PRO A 345 -16.00 9.26 4.22
CA PRO A 345 -16.43 7.89 4.50
C PRO A 345 -17.91 7.63 4.21
N SER A 346 -18.70 8.69 4.00
CA SER A 346 -20.13 8.59 3.73
C SER A 346 -20.49 8.77 2.25
N SER A 347 -19.55 9.23 1.41
CA SER A 347 -19.82 9.44 -0.01
C SER A 347 -19.49 8.22 -0.84
N MET A 348 -20.41 7.85 -1.72
CA MET A 348 -20.24 6.87 -2.79
C MET A 348 -19.49 7.45 -3.99
N LEU A 349 -19.16 8.76 -3.96
CA LEU A 349 -18.47 9.49 -5.03
C LEU A 349 -17.05 9.87 -4.62
N GLN A 350 -16.18 10.03 -5.62
CA GLN A 350 -14.78 10.44 -5.46
C GLN A 350 -14.57 11.87 -6.00
N ASN A 351 -13.50 12.54 -5.55
CA ASN A 351 -13.16 13.91 -5.96
C ASN A 351 -14.37 14.86 -5.85
N THR A 352 -15.07 14.80 -4.71
CA THR A 352 -16.35 15.46 -4.46
C THR A 352 -16.24 16.98 -4.33
N ASP A 353 -15.05 17.47 -4.02
CA ASP A 353 -14.69 18.88 -3.87
C ASP A 353 -13.94 19.46 -5.07
N PHE A 354 -13.79 18.68 -6.15
CA PHE A 354 -13.03 19.02 -7.36
C PHE A 354 -11.58 19.47 -7.11
N SER A 355 -10.99 19.09 -5.98
CA SER A 355 -9.60 19.43 -5.63
C SER A 355 -8.58 18.82 -6.59
N ASN A 356 -8.92 17.72 -7.26
CA ASN A 356 -8.11 17.06 -8.27
C ASN A 356 -8.65 17.29 -9.70
N GLY A 357 -9.08 18.53 -9.99
CA GLY A 357 -9.65 18.90 -11.27
C GLY A 357 -10.91 18.07 -11.58
N THR A 358 -11.03 17.60 -12.83
CA THR A 358 -12.16 16.75 -13.28
C THR A 358 -11.88 15.26 -13.14
N SER A 359 -10.86 14.84 -12.38
CA SER A 359 -10.57 13.41 -12.17
C SER A 359 -11.80 12.68 -11.62
N ASN A 360 -12.14 11.51 -12.16
CA ASN A 360 -13.37 10.74 -11.88
C ASN A 360 -14.70 11.36 -12.35
N TRP A 361 -14.68 12.55 -12.97
CA TRP A 361 -15.85 13.19 -13.54
C TRP A 361 -15.80 13.15 -15.07
N TYR A 362 -16.89 12.76 -15.71
CA TYR A 362 -17.05 12.83 -17.15
C TYR A 362 -17.76 14.14 -17.54
N SER A 363 -17.45 14.62 -18.74
CA SER A 363 -18.12 15.73 -19.40
C SER A 363 -18.74 15.25 -20.71
N TYR A 364 -19.95 15.70 -21.02
CA TYR A 364 -20.59 15.44 -22.31
C TYR A 364 -21.25 16.70 -22.85
N VAL A 365 -21.02 16.98 -24.14
CA VAL A 365 -21.65 18.08 -24.87
C VAL A 365 -22.16 17.51 -26.19
N ASP A 366 -23.48 17.56 -26.39
CA ASP A 366 -24.12 17.12 -27.63
C ASP A 366 -23.82 18.09 -28.78
N ALA A 367 -23.84 17.60 -30.02
CA ALA A 367 -23.55 18.41 -31.20
C ALA A 367 -24.50 19.62 -31.39
N ASN A 368 -25.67 19.60 -30.75
CA ASN A 368 -26.65 20.69 -30.79
C ASN A 368 -26.47 21.74 -29.67
N ALA A 369 -25.43 21.63 -28.83
CA ALA A 369 -25.09 22.59 -27.80
C ALA A 369 -23.61 22.99 -27.89
N ALA A 370 -23.22 24.06 -27.20
CA ALA A 370 -21.83 24.44 -27.03
C ALA A 370 -21.58 24.83 -25.57
N ALA A 371 -20.63 24.15 -24.92
CA ALA A 371 -20.27 24.42 -23.55
C ALA A 371 -18.82 24.07 -23.24
N ASP A 372 -18.23 24.81 -22.30
CA ASP A 372 -16.91 24.55 -21.73
C ASP A 372 -17.06 24.09 -20.28
N ILE A 373 -16.38 23.00 -19.92
CA ILE A 373 -16.37 22.43 -18.56
C ILE A 373 -14.94 22.47 -18.04
N ALA A 374 -14.74 23.11 -16.89
CA ALA A 374 -13.43 23.31 -16.27
C ALA A 374 -13.55 23.34 -14.74
N VAL A 375 -12.42 23.40 -14.04
CA VAL A 375 -12.37 23.70 -12.60
C VAL A 375 -11.67 25.03 -12.39
N ASN A 376 -12.30 25.94 -11.64
CA ASN A 376 -11.75 27.26 -11.36
C ASN A 376 -10.72 27.26 -10.20
N ALA A 377 -10.12 28.41 -9.92
CA ALA A 377 -9.11 28.57 -8.86
C ALA A 377 -9.66 28.25 -7.46
N GLU A 378 -10.97 28.40 -7.24
CA GLU A 378 -11.67 28.06 -6.00
C GLU A 378 -12.08 26.58 -5.92
N LYS A 379 -11.57 25.73 -6.82
CA LYS A 379 -11.89 24.28 -6.88
C LYS A 379 -13.39 24.03 -7.07
N GLN A 380 -14.05 24.79 -7.94
CA GLN A 380 -15.44 24.59 -8.32
C GLN A 380 -15.49 24.15 -9.78
N ALA A 381 -16.26 23.12 -10.09
CA ALA A 381 -16.53 22.74 -11.46
C ALA A 381 -17.42 23.81 -12.11
N THR A 382 -16.90 24.51 -13.10
CA THR A 382 -17.62 25.50 -13.88
C THR A 382 -18.09 24.89 -15.19
N VAL A 383 -19.40 24.98 -15.45
CA VAL A 383 -20.00 24.61 -16.74
C VAL A 383 -20.52 25.89 -17.40
N THR A 384 -19.91 26.27 -18.52
CA THR A 384 -20.24 27.49 -19.27
C THR A 384 -20.94 27.12 -20.55
N VAL A 385 -22.26 27.31 -20.61
CA VAL A 385 -23.06 27.03 -21.82
C VAL A 385 -23.14 28.30 -22.66
N SER A 386 -22.43 28.32 -23.78
CA SER A 386 -22.44 29.46 -24.72
C SER A 386 -23.60 29.36 -25.71
N ASN A 387 -23.97 28.14 -26.11
CA ASN A 387 -25.15 27.86 -26.94
C ASN A 387 -25.99 26.75 -26.32
N ALA A 388 -27.22 27.07 -25.93
CA ALA A 388 -28.16 26.12 -25.37
C ALA A 388 -28.67 25.15 -26.43
N GLY A 389 -28.75 23.88 -26.08
CA GLY A 389 -29.47 22.88 -26.84
C GLY A 389 -30.98 22.87 -26.54
N SER A 390 -31.69 21.93 -27.17
CA SER A 390 -33.14 21.74 -26.96
C SER A 390 -33.49 20.92 -25.71
N ALA A 391 -32.52 20.26 -25.08
CA ALA A 391 -32.74 19.45 -23.89
C ALA A 391 -31.66 19.65 -22.81
N ALA A 392 -32.03 19.46 -21.55
CA ALA A 392 -31.11 19.64 -20.42
C ALA A 392 -29.89 18.70 -20.48
N TRP A 393 -30.06 17.48 -21.01
CA TRP A 393 -28.99 16.50 -21.11
C TRP A 393 -27.99 16.81 -22.24
N HIS A 394 -28.22 17.81 -23.09
CA HIS A 394 -27.25 18.17 -24.14
C HIS A 394 -25.92 18.69 -23.58
N VAL A 395 -25.86 19.08 -22.30
CA VAL A 395 -24.61 19.38 -21.58
C VAL A 395 -24.67 18.67 -20.23
N GLN A 396 -23.69 17.82 -19.93
CA GLN A 396 -23.62 17.04 -18.71
C GLN A 396 -22.24 17.11 -18.06
N LEU A 397 -22.24 17.17 -16.74
CA LEU A 397 -21.11 16.86 -15.87
C LEU A 397 -21.57 15.76 -14.90
N GLY A 398 -20.87 14.64 -14.81
CA GLY A 398 -21.32 13.55 -13.96
C GLY A 398 -20.21 12.59 -13.54
N GLN A 399 -20.58 11.65 -12.68
CA GLN A 399 -19.72 10.57 -12.20
C GLN A 399 -20.56 9.30 -12.10
N GLY A 400 -20.05 8.19 -12.61
CA GLY A 400 -20.72 6.89 -12.58
C GLY A 400 -19.86 5.81 -11.96
N GLY A 401 -20.39 4.58 -11.93
CA GLY A 401 -19.65 3.41 -11.44
C GLY A 401 -19.90 3.07 -9.98
N PHE A 402 -21.09 3.41 -9.45
CA PHE A 402 -21.53 3.01 -8.12
C PHE A 402 -22.83 2.20 -8.19
N ALA A 403 -23.06 1.37 -7.18
CA ALA A 403 -24.27 0.55 -7.08
C ALA A 403 -25.40 1.30 -6.37
N LEU A 404 -26.64 0.96 -6.70
CA LEU A 404 -27.86 1.31 -5.97
C LEU A 404 -28.61 0.03 -5.65
N GLU A 405 -28.80 -0.25 -4.36
CA GLU A 405 -29.55 -1.40 -3.87
C GLU A 405 -31.05 -1.12 -3.82
N ASN A 406 -31.86 -2.09 -4.27
CA ASN A 406 -33.32 -2.02 -4.20
C ASN A 406 -33.78 -1.89 -2.74
N GLY A 407 -34.66 -0.93 -2.49
CA GLY A 407 -35.25 -0.62 -1.19
C GLY A 407 -34.42 0.35 -0.36
N HIS A 408 -33.17 0.64 -0.75
CA HIS A 408 -32.32 1.54 0.01
C HIS A 408 -32.61 3.02 -0.32
N ARG A 409 -32.40 3.87 0.68
CA ARG A 409 -32.56 5.31 0.64
C ARG A 409 -31.21 5.96 0.39
N TYR A 410 -31.20 6.97 -0.47
CA TYR A 410 -30.00 7.71 -0.83
C TYR A 410 -30.25 9.20 -0.68
N ARG A 411 -29.20 9.96 -0.37
CA ARG A 411 -29.22 11.43 -0.37
C ARG A 411 -28.09 11.98 -1.22
N LEU A 412 -28.44 12.79 -2.21
CA LEU A 412 -27.50 13.61 -2.95
C LEU A 412 -27.45 15.00 -2.33
N THR A 413 -26.27 15.52 -2.01
CA THR A 413 -26.04 16.91 -1.59
C THR A 413 -24.96 17.55 -2.46
N PHE A 414 -25.10 18.82 -2.80
CA PHE A 414 -24.08 19.57 -3.55
C PHE A 414 -24.28 21.07 -3.37
N GLN A 415 -23.25 21.84 -3.65
CA GLN A 415 -23.31 23.29 -3.70
C GLN A 415 -23.38 23.77 -5.14
N ALA A 416 -24.23 24.76 -5.42
CA ALA A 416 -24.30 25.37 -6.75
C ALA A 416 -24.62 26.87 -6.71
N LYS A 417 -24.18 27.60 -7.74
CA LYS A 417 -24.57 28.99 -8.03
C LYS A 417 -24.61 29.27 -9.52
N SER A 418 -25.44 30.25 -9.90
CA SER A 418 -25.31 30.92 -11.19
C SER A 418 -24.15 31.91 -11.13
N VAL A 419 -23.15 31.74 -11.97
CA VAL A 419 -22.04 32.70 -12.11
C VAL A 419 -22.42 33.80 -13.10
N SER A 420 -23.12 33.44 -14.18
CA SER A 420 -23.68 34.40 -15.14
C SER A 420 -24.96 33.85 -15.80
N GLY A 421 -25.87 34.76 -16.14
CA GLY A 421 -27.16 34.43 -16.73
C GLY A 421 -28.14 33.79 -15.75
N SER A 422 -29.12 33.07 -16.29
CA SER A 422 -30.15 32.35 -15.53
C SER A 422 -30.22 30.89 -15.99
N PRO A 423 -29.13 30.13 -15.81
CA PRO A 423 -29.05 28.74 -16.25
C PRO A 423 -30.02 27.85 -15.45
N LYS A 424 -30.57 26.85 -16.13
CA LYS A 424 -31.40 25.79 -15.57
C LYS A 424 -30.50 24.59 -15.29
N LEU A 425 -30.41 24.23 -14.01
CA LEU A 425 -29.69 23.05 -13.55
C LEU A 425 -30.68 21.95 -13.18
N VAL A 426 -30.49 20.75 -13.73
CA VAL A 426 -31.16 19.54 -13.26
C VAL A 426 -30.11 18.57 -12.73
N ALA A 427 -30.21 18.21 -11.46
CA ALA A 427 -29.40 17.17 -10.84
C ALA A 427 -30.16 15.85 -10.88
N ALA A 428 -29.54 14.77 -11.34
CA ALA A 428 -30.19 13.49 -11.55
C ALA A 428 -29.32 12.30 -11.15
N ILE A 429 -29.99 11.20 -10.81
CA ILE A 429 -29.43 9.86 -10.65
C ILE A 429 -30.03 8.99 -11.74
N ALA A 430 -29.17 8.31 -12.51
CA ALA A 430 -29.58 7.57 -13.70
C ALA A 430 -28.70 6.34 -13.93
N GLN A 431 -29.07 5.51 -14.90
CA GLN A 431 -28.23 4.43 -15.39
C GLN A 431 -27.02 4.97 -16.13
N ASN A 432 -25.86 4.35 -15.91
CA ASN A 432 -24.62 4.71 -16.60
C ASN A 432 -24.45 3.99 -17.96
N ALA A 433 -25.43 3.21 -18.38
CA ALA A 433 -25.48 2.55 -19.68
C ALA A 433 -26.90 2.59 -20.26
N SER A 434 -27.02 2.30 -21.56
CA SER A 434 -28.32 2.15 -22.24
C SER A 434 -29.25 1.22 -21.44
N PRO A 435 -30.51 1.59 -21.19
CA PRO A 435 -31.28 2.67 -21.84
C PRO A 435 -31.18 4.06 -21.19
N TYR A 436 -30.25 4.27 -20.25
CA TYR A 436 -30.07 5.55 -19.54
C TYR A 436 -31.31 6.01 -18.77
N ALA A 437 -32.05 5.07 -18.14
CA ALA A 437 -33.22 5.42 -17.35
C ALA A 437 -32.84 6.35 -16.19
N THR A 438 -33.67 7.37 -15.94
CA THR A 438 -33.52 8.27 -14.79
C THR A 438 -34.27 7.69 -13.60
N TYR A 439 -33.59 7.50 -12.48
CA TYR A 439 -34.18 7.01 -11.23
C TYR A 439 -34.78 8.14 -10.41
N GLN A 440 -34.05 9.25 -10.31
CA GLN A 440 -34.50 10.45 -9.62
C GLN A 440 -33.90 11.70 -10.27
N SER A 441 -34.63 12.81 -10.26
CA SER A 441 -34.09 14.10 -10.65
C SER A 441 -34.75 15.26 -9.93
N SER A 442 -34.02 16.34 -9.73
CA SER A 442 -34.53 17.59 -9.17
C SER A 442 -34.07 18.78 -10.02
N SER A 443 -35.00 19.71 -10.28
CA SER A 443 -34.67 21.00 -10.90
C SER A 443 -34.23 21.96 -9.81
N ILE A 444 -33.14 22.68 -10.05
CA ILE A 444 -32.48 23.49 -9.04
C ILE A 444 -32.59 24.96 -9.42
N ASP A 445 -33.20 25.73 -8.53
CA ASP A 445 -33.24 27.19 -8.64
C ASP A 445 -31.90 27.76 -8.15
N LEU A 446 -31.14 28.32 -9.09
CA LEU A 446 -29.81 28.85 -8.81
C LEU A 446 -29.86 30.32 -8.42
N SER A 447 -29.06 30.66 -7.41
CA SER A 447 -28.80 32.04 -7.00
C SER A 447 -27.38 32.47 -7.37
N PRO A 448 -27.05 33.78 -7.37
CA PRO A 448 -25.67 34.25 -7.53
C PRO A 448 -24.74 33.89 -6.37
N THR A 449 -25.30 33.52 -5.21
CA THR A 449 -24.54 33.03 -4.06
C THR A 449 -24.48 31.51 -4.06
N LEU A 450 -23.35 30.96 -3.61
CA LEU A 450 -23.16 29.52 -3.50
C LEU A 450 -24.09 28.98 -2.40
N GLN A 451 -25.04 28.14 -2.79
CA GLN A 451 -26.02 27.55 -1.89
C GLN A 451 -25.92 26.03 -1.91
N GLU A 452 -26.20 25.40 -0.77
CA GLU A 452 -26.31 23.95 -0.66
C GLU A 452 -27.70 23.50 -1.10
N HIS A 453 -27.73 22.45 -1.91
CA HIS A 453 -28.92 21.78 -2.38
C HIS A 453 -28.85 20.30 -2.01
N ALA A 454 -30.01 19.72 -1.73
CA ALA A 454 -30.12 18.31 -1.37
C ALA A 454 -31.44 17.73 -1.85
N PHE A 455 -31.43 16.45 -2.20
CA PHE A 455 -32.64 15.66 -2.30
C PHE A 455 -32.36 14.20 -1.94
N SER A 456 -33.39 13.53 -1.42
CA SER A 456 -33.35 12.12 -1.08
C SER A 456 -34.29 11.33 -1.96
N PHE A 457 -34.01 10.04 -2.13
CA PHE A 457 -34.91 9.11 -2.82
C PHE A 457 -34.70 7.68 -2.32
N THR A 458 -35.72 6.85 -2.48
CA THR A 458 -35.62 5.39 -2.30
C THR A 458 -35.48 4.75 -3.67
N HIS A 459 -34.48 3.90 -3.86
CA HIS A 459 -34.31 3.14 -5.11
C HIS A 459 -35.30 1.97 -5.13
N THR A 460 -36.40 2.11 -5.86
CA THR A 460 -37.49 1.10 -5.88
C THR A 460 -37.42 0.14 -7.05
N GLN A 461 -36.47 0.35 -7.97
CA GLN A 461 -36.23 -0.55 -9.10
C GLN A 461 -35.31 -1.71 -8.68
N SER A 462 -35.08 -2.67 -9.57
CA SER A 462 -34.05 -3.70 -9.35
C SER A 462 -32.70 -3.05 -9.04
N SER A 463 -31.91 -3.67 -8.16
CA SER A 463 -30.59 -3.17 -7.82
C SER A 463 -29.75 -2.93 -9.08
N GLU A 464 -29.10 -1.78 -9.15
CA GLU A 464 -28.27 -1.32 -10.26
C GLU A 464 -26.81 -1.39 -9.81
N SER A 465 -25.92 -1.98 -10.61
CA SER A 465 -24.49 -2.08 -10.27
C SER A 465 -23.66 -0.96 -10.87
N ASN A 466 -24.22 -0.20 -11.83
CA ASN A 466 -23.54 0.86 -12.54
C ASN A 466 -24.47 2.07 -12.76
N ALA A 467 -24.82 2.73 -11.67
CA ALA A 467 -25.54 4.01 -11.68
C ALA A 467 -24.57 5.18 -11.90
N ARG A 468 -25.14 6.37 -12.14
CA ARG A 468 -24.42 7.64 -12.21
C ARG A 468 -25.20 8.78 -11.57
N VAL A 469 -24.46 9.76 -11.06
CA VAL A 469 -24.93 11.11 -10.80
C VAL A 469 -24.61 11.99 -12.00
N GLU A 470 -25.52 12.88 -12.36
CA GLU A 470 -25.30 13.84 -13.45
C GLU A 470 -25.98 15.18 -13.17
N PHE A 471 -25.29 16.23 -13.58
CA PHE A 471 -25.78 17.60 -13.64
C PHE A 471 -26.01 17.96 -15.10
N ARG A 472 -27.26 18.24 -15.44
CA ARG A 472 -27.74 18.51 -16.80
C ARG A 472 -28.00 20.02 -16.95
N LEU A 473 -27.32 20.67 -17.89
CA LEU A 473 -27.31 22.14 -18.04
C LEU A 473 -27.63 22.63 -19.46
N GLY A 474 -27.91 21.72 -20.39
CA GLY A 474 -27.97 22.02 -21.82
C GLY A 474 -29.16 22.86 -22.29
N SER A 475 -30.18 23.12 -21.47
CA SER A 475 -31.43 23.78 -21.90
C SER A 475 -31.44 25.30 -21.80
N SER A 476 -30.33 25.92 -21.39
CA SER A 476 -30.21 27.37 -21.21
C SER A 476 -28.75 27.81 -21.25
N ALA A 477 -28.49 29.00 -21.79
CA ALA A 477 -27.17 29.60 -21.74
C ALA A 477 -26.87 30.21 -20.36
N GLY A 478 -25.59 30.29 -20.02
CA GLY A 478 -25.12 30.83 -18.75
C GLY A 478 -23.99 29.98 -18.17
N GLN A 479 -23.48 30.37 -17.01
CA GLN A 479 -22.41 29.66 -16.33
C GLN A 479 -22.86 29.24 -14.94
N VAL A 480 -22.62 27.97 -14.60
CA VAL A 480 -22.89 27.40 -13.27
C VAL A 480 -21.58 26.95 -12.65
N ALA A 481 -21.41 27.21 -11.37
CA ALA A 481 -20.35 26.62 -10.56
C ALA A 481 -20.96 25.60 -9.60
N ILE A 482 -20.37 24.40 -9.55
CA ILE A 482 -20.80 23.27 -8.70
C ILE A 482 -19.62 22.86 -7.82
N ASN A 483 -19.87 22.53 -6.55
CA ASN A 483 -18.86 22.01 -5.63
C ASN A 483 -19.48 21.05 -4.59
N GLN A 484 -18.65 20.34 -3.84
CA GLN A 484 -19.02 19.55 -2.66
C GLN A 484 -20.13 18.52 -2.92
N VAL A 485 -20.01 17.76 -4.02
CA VAL A 485 -21.01 16.79 -4.46
C VAL A 485 -20.87 15.48 -3.70
N ARG A 486 -21.87 15.09 -2.93
CA ARG A 486 -21.86 13.91 -2.09
C ARG A 486 -23.11 13.08 -2.34
N LEU A 487 -22.93 11.78 -2.55
CA LEU A 487 -24.03 10.81 -2.61
C LEU A 487 -23.86 9.79 -1.49
N VAL A 488 -24.86 9.64 -0.64
CA VAL A 488 -24.78 8.82 0.57
C VAL A 488 -25.88 7.75 0.51
N ASN A 489 -25.54 6.48 0.71
CA ASN A 489 -26.52 5.44 0.99
C ASN A 489 -26.98 5.58 2.45
N LEU A 490 -28.15 6.12 2.72
CA LEU A 490 -28.62 6.40 4.08
C LEU A 490 -28.84 5.13 4.92
N ASP A 491 -28.99 3.97 4.28
CA ASP A 491 -29.22 2.70 4.98
C ASP A 491 -27.93 1.92 5.25
N GLU A 492 -26.82 2.26 4.57
CA GLU A 492 -25.49 1.68 4.81
C GLU A 492 -24.48 2.68 5.39
N SER A 493 -24.73 3.98 5.23
CA SER A 493 -23.80 5.00 5.67
C SER A 493 -23.76 5.02 7.18
N PRO A 494 -22.55 5.06 7.77
CA PRO A 494 -22.39 5.00 9.20
C PRO A 494 -22.76 6.34 9.82
N LEU A 495 -24.06 6.65 9.87
CA LEU A 495 -24.64 7.28 11.06
C LEU A 495 -24.30 6.43 12.30
N THR A 496 -23.94 5.16 12.12
CA THR A 496 -23.48 4.23 13.15
C THR A 496 -22.20 4.65 13.87
N ALA A 497 -21.22 5.40 13.33
CA ALA A 497 -20.04 5.75 14.16
C ALA A 497 -20.41 6.75 15.28
N TYR A 498 -21.25 7.74 14.96
CA TYR A 498 -21.76 8.71 15.93
C TYR A 498 -22.88 8.11 16.80
N GLU A 499 -23.75 7.26 16.25
CA GLU A 499 -24.77 6.51 17.00
C GLU A 499 -24.15 5.45 17.93
N GLN A 500 -23.07 4.76 17.52
CA GLN A 500 -22.30 3.81 18.34
C GLN A 500 -21.53 4.56 19.43
N TRP A 501 -20.98 5.74 19.13
CA TRP A 501 -20.43 6.63 20.15
C TRP A 501 -21.52 7.06 21.15
N LYS A 502 -22.70 7.49 20.67
CA LYS A 502 -23.86 7.83 21.52
C LYS A 502 -24.29 6.63 22.37
N GLN A 503 -24.37 5.42 21.83
CA GLN A 503 -24.71 4.21 22.59
C GLN A 503 -23.63 3.81 23.61
N GLN A 504 -22.34 3.86 23.25
CA GLN A 504 -21.23 3.60 24.17
C GLN A 504 -21.17 4.62 25.31
N HIS A 505 -21.65 5.84 25.08
CA HIS A 505 -21.65 6.94 26.05
C HIS A 505 -23.05 7.24 26.62
N GLY A 506 -24.03 6.33 26.44
CA GLY A 506 -25.33 6.36 27.11
C GLY A 506 -26.37 7.37 26.58
N ILE A 507 -26.13 7.99 25.43
CA ILE A 507 -27.05 8.95 24.79
C ILE A 507 -28.06 8.19 23.92
N ARG A 508 -29.34 8.19 24.31
CA ARG A 508 -30.43 7.50 23.57
C ARG A 508 -30.97 8.36 22.42
N PRO A 509 -31.32 7.77 21.26
CA PRO A 509 -32.02 8.50 20.19
C PRO A 509 -33.42 8.94 20.66
N LEU A 510 -33.85 10.14 20.28
CA LEU A 510 -35.26 10.52 20.31
C LEU A 510 -35.98 9.67 19.27
N ALA A 511 -37.03 8.93 19.66
CA ALA A 511 -37.90 8.26 18.72
C ALA A 511 -38.60 9.33 17.87
N ASP A 512 -38.36 9.32 16.56
CA ASP A 512 -38.95 10.28 15.63
C ASP A 512 -39.94 9.58 14.70
N ASP A 513 -41.20 9.55 15.12
CA ASP A 513 -42.35 9.17 14.31
C ASP A 513 -42.96 10.39 13.60
N ARG A 514 -42.17 11.36 13.11
CA ARG A 514 -42.72 12.54 12.41
C ARG A 514 -42.10 12.83 11.04
N ASP A 515 -42.99 13.34 10.20
CA ASP A 515 -42.89 13.64 8.77
C ASP A 515 -41.73 14.60 8.43
N PRO A 516 -40.81 14.25 7.51
CA PRO A 516 -39.60 15.00 7.21
C PRO A 516 -39.79 16.31 6.42
N ASP A 517 -41.02 16.66 6.03
CA ASP A 517 -41.30 17.86 5.22
C ASP A 517 -41.67 19.13 6.02
N GLN A 518 -41.52 19.15 7.36
CA GLN A 518 -41.70 20.38 8.14
C GLN A 518 -40.44 20.85 8.89
N ASP A 519 -39.81 21.83 8.25
CA ASP A 519 -39.15 23.02 8.81
C ASP A 519 -37.64 22.96 9.13
N LEU A 520 -36.94 24.00 8.62
CA LEU A 520 -35.52 24.25 8.75
C LEU A 520 -35.30 25.47 9.68
N ARG A 521 -34.34 25.32 10.62
CA ARG A 521 -33.60 26.33 11.43
C ARG A 521 -34.15 26.62 12.86
N PRO A 522 -33.32 27.11 13.82
CA PRO A 522 -32.39 26.30 14.60
C PRO A 522 -32.42 26.67 16.11
N ASN A 523 -32.88 25.79 17.00
CA ASN A 523 -32.80 26.03 18.45
C ASN A 523 -32.03 24.92 19.17
N LEU A 524 -30.70 24.93 19.04
CA LEU A 524 -29.82 24.10 19.90
C LEU A 524 -29.72 24.67 21.34
N LEU A 525 -30.13 25.92 21.56
CA LEU A 525 -30.01 26.60 22.85
C LEU A 525 -31.14 26.27 23.84
N GLU A 526 -32.34 25.92 23.35
CA GLU A 526 -33.52 25.71 24.21
C GLU A 526 -33.57 24.32 24.86
N TYR A 527 -32.87 23.34 24.32
CA TYR A 527 -32.90 21.97 24.85
C TYR A 527 -31.95 21.73 26.04
N LEU A 528 -30.95 22.59 26.23
CA LEU A 528 -29.96 22.45 27.32
C LEU A 528 -30.44 22.95 28.68
N LEU A 529 -31.57 23.66 28.75
CA LEU A 529 -32.08 24.24 30.00
C LEU A 529 -33.19 23.42 30.69
N ASN A 530 -33.60 22.28 30.13
CA ASN A 530 -34.72 21.52 30.68
C ASN A 530 -34.43 20.02 30.80
N THR A 531 -33.54 19.65 31.73
CA THR A 531 -33.45 18.27 32.23
C THR A 531 -34.11 18.16 33.60
N SER A 532 -35.16 17.35 33.65
CA SER A 532 -35.95 16.98 34.83
C SER A 532 -35.10 16.26 35.92
N PRO A 533 -35.43 16.34 37.22
CA PRO A 533 -34.51 16.11 38.35
C PRO A 533 -34.21 14.64 38.72
N HIS A 534 -34.42 13.66 37.85
CA HIS A 534 -34.37 12.24 38.24
C HIS A 534 -33.45 11.41 37.34
N SER A 535 -32.15 11.52 37.58
CA SER A 535 -31.17 10.51 37.15
C SER A 535 -30.16 10.22 38.29
N PRO A 536 -29.97 8.95 38.69
CA PRO A 536 -29.25 8.59 39.92
C PRO A 536 -27.74 8.35 39.74
N ASN A 537 -27.05 9.01 38.80
CA ASN A 537 -25.62 8.80 38.59
C ASN A 537 -24.84 10.13 38.57
N PRO A 538 -24.15 10.51 39.66
CA PRO A 538 -23.19 11.61 39.65
C PRO A 538 -21.90 11.13 38.99
N PHE A 539 -21.14 12.03 38.35
CA PHE A 539 -19.89 11.78 37.62
C PHE A 539 -20.03 11.34 36.14
N GLN A 540 -20.35 12.28 35.26
CA GLN A 540 -19.56 12.47 34.02
C GLN A 540 -19.48 13.96 33.64
N PRO A 541 -18.29 14.50 33.32
CA PRO A 541 -18.11 15.90 32.94
C PRO A 541 -18.38 16.11 31.45
N VAL A 542 -19.32 17.00 31.11
CA VAL A 542 -19.47 17.55 29.74
C VAL A 542 -18.89 18.95 29.75
N ALA A 543 -17.69 19.12 29.21
CA ALA A 543 -17.18 20.46 28.88
C ALA A 543 -17.81 20.91 27.55
N LEU A 544 -18.63 21.94 27.59
CA LEU A 544 -19.14 22.61 26.39
C LEU A 544 -17.98 23.33 25.69
N VAL A 545 -17.69 22.97 24.45
CA VAL A 545 -16.77 23.69 23.57
C VAL A 545 -17.60 24.33 22.47
N SER A 546 -17.65 25.65 22.43
CA SER A 546 -18.18 26.39 21.28
C SER A 546 -17.08 27.28 20.70
N LYS A 547 -17.07 27.40 19.37
CA LYS A 547 -16.14 28.24 18.62
C LYS A 547 -16.90 29.43 18.08
N ILE A 548 -16.62 30.62 18.60
CA ILE A 548 -17.15 31.89 18.08
C ILE A 548 -15.95 32.70 17.60
N ASN A 549 -15.96 33.10 16.33
CA ASN A 549 -14.92 33.93 15.68
C ASN A 549 -13.48 33.44 15.87
N GLY A 550 -13.26 32.12 15.84
CA GLY A 550 -11.91 31.54 15.80
C GLY A 550 -11.19 31.39 17.14
N GLN A 551 -11.79 31.78 18.27
CA GLN A 551 -11.26 31.48 19.61
C GLN A 551 -12.10 30.43 20.35
N LEU A 552 -11.40 29.61 21.15
CA LEU A 552 -11.99 28.59 22.02
C LEU A 552 -12.33 29.23 23.37
N ILE A 553 -13.58 29.13 23.81
CA ILE A 553 -13.98 29.52 25.17
C ILE A 553 -14.28 28.26 25.97
N LEU A 554 -13.61 28.10 27.11
CA LEU A 554 -13.86 27.05 28.09
C LEU A 554 -14.62 27.67 29.27
N ALA A 555 -15.85 27.21 29.52
CA ALA A 555 -16.55 27.54 30.74
C ALA A 555 -16.17 26.53 31.84
N PRO A 556 -15.75 26.97 33.05
CA PRO A 556 -15.54 26.06 34.16
C PRO A 556 -16.87 25.52 34.70
N ASN A 557 -16.81 24.26 35.14
CA ASN A 557 -17.93 23.45 35.63
C ASN A 557 -18.53 24.06 36.92
N PHE A 558 -19.85 24.19 37.01
CA PHE A 558 -20.53 24.58 38.25
C PHE A 558 -21.53 23.52 38.68
N ASP A 559 -21.48 23.16 39.97
CA ASP A 559 -22.37 22.20 40.61
C ASP A 559 -23.78 22.79 40.75
N ALA A 560 -24.76 22.19 40.08
CA ALA A 560 -26.15 22.62 40.08
C ALA A 560 -26.88 22.37 41.42
N ASN A 561 -26.22 21.77 42.43
CA ASN A 561 -26.84 21.47 43.73
C ASN A 561 -26.38 22.35 44.91
N SER A 562 -25.49 23.33 44.70
CA SER A 562 -25.13 24.25 45.80
C SER A 562 -26.24 25.29 46.03
N LYS A 563 -26.81 25.30 47.25
CA LYS A 563 -27.78 26.32 47.71
C LYS A 563 -27.07 27.61 48.15
N ASP A 564 -26.10 28.06 47.37
CA ASP A 564 -25.35 29.28 47.67
C ASP A 564 -25.87 30.42 46.77
N GLU A 565 -26.64 31.35 47.36
CA GLU A 565 -27.23 32.51 46.65
C GLU A 565 -26.18 33.48 46.06
N SER A 566 -24.88 33.21 46.26
CA SER A 566 -23.79 33.94 45.61
C SER A 566 -23.60 33.63 44.11
N ILE A 567 -24.24 32.58 43.57
CA ILE A 567 -24.03 32.11 42.19
C ILE A 567 -24.77 32.96 41.14
N SER A 568 -25.92 33.56 41.49
CA SER A 568 -26.67 34.44 40.59
C SER A 568 -25.93 35.73 40.24
N VAL A 569 -24.95 36.14 41.06
CA VAL A 569 -24.16 37.37 40.87
C VAL A 569 -23.01 37.15 39.86
N ALA A 570 -22.51 35.92 39.69
CA ALA A 570 -21.41 35.61 38.76
C ALA A 570 -21.87 35.54 37.29
N LEU A 571 -23.08 35.04 37.04
CA LEU A 571 -23.67 35.01 35.70
C LEU A 571 -23.99 36.43 35.17
N GLN A 572 -24.42 37.36 36.03
CA GLN A 572 -24.67 38.75 35.63
C GLN A 572 -23.40 39.57 35.35
N ARG A 573 -22.24 39.20 35.90
CA ARG A 573 -20.97 39.91 35.61
C ARG A 573 -20.26 39.41 34.36
N SER A 574 -20.54 38.19 33.90
CA SER A 574 -19.91 37.59 32.72
C SER A 574 -20.60 38.00 31.40
N ALA A 575 -21.86 38.42 31.46
CA ALA A 575 -22.62 38.90 30.30
C ALA A 575 -22.37 40.38 29.96
N ASN A 576 -21.68 41.14 30.82
CA ASN A 576 -21.43 42.58 30.65
C ASN A 576 -19.98 42.91 30.25
N LEU A 577 -19.21 41.97 29.67
CA LEU A 577 -17.83 42.20 29.21
C LEU A 577 -17.66 42.15 27.69
N VAL A 578 -18.69 42.58 26.95
CA VAL A 578 -18.55 42.91 25.52
C VAL A 578 -18.99 44.35 25.32
N ASP A 579 -18.11 45.29 25.67
CA ASP A 579 -18.15 46.61 25.06
C ASP A 579 -17.40 46.53 23.72
N TRP A 580 -18.12 46.85 22.65
CA TRP A 580 -17.58 47.09 21.32
C TRP A 580 -16.92 48.47 21.33
N GLU A 581 -15.60 48.53 21.12
CA GLU A 581 -14.98 49.75 20.61
C GLU A 581 -14.16 49.46 19.35
N ASP A 582 -14.42 50.32 18.36
CA ASP A 582 -13.78 50.38 17.06
C ASP A 582 -12.25 50.49 17.15
N GLY A 583 -11.58 49.76 16.26
CA GLY A 583 -10.35 50.25 15.66
C GLY A 583 -9.04 49.55 16.05
N ALA A 584 -8.24 49.37 15.02
CA ALA A 584 -6.79 49.16 15.01
C ALA A 584 -6.24 47.75 15.21
N SER A 585 -5.21 47.52 14.39
CA SER A 585 -4.48 46.31 14.10
C SER A 585 -3.57 45.79 15.21
N SER A 586 -3.14 44.54 15.00
CA SER A 586 -1.82 43.94 15.30
C SER A 586 -1.73 42.97 16.48
N THR A 587 -1.44 41.71 16.11
CA THR A 587 -0.62 40.66 16.75
C THR A 587 -0.07 40.87 18.16
N LEU A 588 -0.10 39.83 19.02
CA LEU A 588 1.02 39.31 19.86
C LEU A 588 0.64 37.95 20.54
N PRO A 589 1.61 37.13 21.02
CA PRO A 589 1.59 35.65 20.92
C PRO A 589 1.34 34.86 22.23
N PHE A 590 1.02 33.57 22.06
CA PHE A 590 0.88 32.54 23.09
C PHE A 590 2.18 32.30 23.88
N SER A 591 2.39 33.01 24.98
CA SER A 591 3.32 32.56 26.03
C SER A 591 2.93 33.17 27.38
N ARG A 592 1.96 32.55 28.05
CA ARG A 592 1.75 32.51 29.52
C ARG A 592 0.34 32.00 29.83
N LEU A 593 0.18 30.69 29.94
CA LEU A 593 -0.85 30.11 30.81
C LEU A 593 -0.14 29.19 31.80
N LYS A 594 0.02 29.68 33.04
CA LYS A 594 0.39 28.87 34.19
C LYS A 594 -0.90 28.25 34.72
N ILE A 595 -1.02 26.93 34.65
CA ILE A 595 -2.06 26.19 35.37
C ILE A 595 -1.57 26.07 36.84
N MET A 596 -2.24 26.73 37.77
CA MET A 596 -2.04 26.50 39.21
C MET A 596 -2.93 25.32 39.62
N ALA A 597 -2.33 24.28 40.23
CA ALA A 597 -3.06 23.17 40.80
C ALA A 597 -3.82 23.61 42.07
N PRO A 598 -5.07 23.16 42.29
CA PRO A 598 -5.80 23.43 43.53
C PRO A 598 -5.22 22.61 44.71
N PRO A 599 -5.31 23.12 45.97
CA PRO A 599 -4.78 22.43 47.14
C PRO A 599 -5.63 21.20 47.53
N PRO A 600 -5.06 20.22 48.24
CA PRO A 600 -5.79 19.04 48.67
C PRO A 600 -6.76 19.38 49.79
N ILE A 601 -8.01 18.91 49.68
CA ILE A 601 -9.01 19.03 50.74
C ILE A 601 -8.87 17.80 51.65
N GLN A 602 -8.65 18.05 52.94
CA GLN A 602 -8.73 17.06 54.03
C GLN A 602 -10.19 16.85 54.45
N ASP A 603 -10.50 15.57 54.65
CA ASP A 603 -11.68 14.90 55.25
C ASP A 603 -13.10 15.32 54.86
#